data_AF-A0A1Z8UTE9-F1
#
_entry.id   AF-A0A1Z8UTE9-F1
#
_cell.length_a   1.000
_cell.length_b   1.000
_cell.length_c   1.000
_cell.angle_alpha   90.00
_cell.angle_beta   90.00
_cell.angle_gamma   90.00
#
_symmetry.space_group_name_H-M   'P 1'
#
loop_
_entity.id
_entity.type
_entity.pdbx_description
1 polymer ?
#
loop_
_entity_poly.entity_id
_entity_poly.type
_entity_poly.pdbx_seq_one_letter_code
_entity_poly.pdbx_strand_id
1 'polypeptide(L)'
;MPFIGQQPITGAYSKLDSITTSATATYNLQLNGGAYYPQSANHLLVSLNGVMQAPQDSFTVSGSQITFASALTSSDSIDFIMALGDVLDIGTPSDGSVNTSQLANSAVTDAKIASGITASKLTGALPAVSGASLTSLPTGNLIQVATLTKTASDHPA
;
A
#
# COMPACT_ATOMS: atom_id res chain seq x y z
N MET A 1 13.09 -4.15 8.60
CA MET A 1 14.43 -4.51 8.10
C MET A 1 14.73 -3.61 6.91
N PRO A 2 15.87 -2.91 6.84
CA PRO A 2 16.22 -2.14 5.65
C PRO A 2 16.31 -3.12 4.46
N PHE A 3 15.69 -2.77 3.35
CA PHE A 3 15.88 -3.53 2.12
C PHE A 3 17.37 -3.48 1.75
N ILE A 4 18.04 -4.63 1.78
CA ILE A 4 19.40 -4.80 1.26
C ILE A 4 19.29 -5.01 -0.26
N GLY A 5 19.22 -3.91 -0.98
CA GLY A 5 19.06 -3.80 -2.43
C GLY A 5 18.78 -2.36 -2.87
N GLN A 6 18.76 -2.06 -4.17
CA GLN A 6 18.27 -0.78 -4.68
C GLN A 6 16.81 -0.59 -4.22
N GLN A 7 16.50 0.52 -3.58
CA GLN A 7 15.11 0.83 -3.18
C GLN A 7 14.20 0.77 -4.42
N PRO A 8 13.10 0.01 -4.41
CA PRO A 8 12.17 -0.05 -5.53
C PRO A 8 11.71 1.38 -5.86
N ILE A 9 12.09 1.88 -7.03
CA ILE A 9 11.67 3.20 -7.50
C ILE A 9 10.28 2.98 -8.09
N THR A 10 9.24 3.36 -7.35
CA THR A 10 7.86 3.22 -7.82
C THR A 10 7.68 3.95 -9.15
N GLY A 11 7.09 3.30 -10.15
CA GLY A 11 6.80 3.91 -11.45
C GLY A 11 8.01 4.15 -12.35
N ALA A 12 9.17 3.56 -12.05
CA ALA A 12 10.32 3.63 -12.95
C ALA A 12 10.19 2.64 -14.11
N TYR A 13 10.30 3.16 -15.34
CA TYR A 13 10.44 2.37 -16.56
C TYR A 13 11.93 2.19 -16.85
N SER A 14 12.38 0.94 -16.98
CA SER A 14 13.78 0.65 -17.29
C SER A 14 13.89 -0.04 -18.63
N LYS A 15 14.73 0.49 -19.53
CA LYS A 15 15.16 -0.27 -20.70
C LYS A 15 16.14 -1.34 -20.22
N LEU A 16 15.84 -2.60 -20.52
CA LEU A 16 16.72 -3.72 -20.21
C LEU A 16 17.94 -3.74 -21.13
N ASP A 17 18.96 -4.47 -20.71
CA ASP A 17 20.19 -4.64 -21.46
C ASP A 17 19.92 -5.30 -22.82
N SER A 18 20.75 -4.98 -23.81
CA SER A 18 20.61 -5.55 -25.16
C SER A 18 20.82 -7.05 -25.15
N ILE A 19 19.96 -7.78 -25.87
CA ILE A 19 20.04 -9.23 -26.04
C ILE A 19 20.41 -9.53 -27.49
N THR A 20 21.49 -10.28 -27.69
CA THR A 20 21.83 -10.83 -29.00
C THR A 20 21.03 -12.12 -29.24
N THR A 21 20.28 -12.16 -30.32
CA THR A 21 19.48 -13.33 -30.72
C THR A 21 20.37 -14.47 -31.23
N SER A 22 19.89 -15.69 -31.02
CA SER A 22 20.54 -16.91 -31.48
C SER A 22 19.47 -17.98 -31.75
N ALA A 23 19.85 -19.20 -32.13
CA ALA A 23 18.92 -20.30 -32.45
C ALA A 23 18.18 -20.87 -31.20
N THR A 24 17.54 -20.01 -30.42
CA THR A 24 16.79 -20.31 -29.21
C THR A 24 15.58 -19.37 -29.09
N ALA A 25 14.58 -19.81 -28.33
CA ALA A 25 13.41 -19.01 -27.98
C ALA A 25 13.57 -18.29 -26.63
N THR A 26 14.52 -18.73 -25.79
CA THR A 26 14.64 -18.27 -24.40
C THR A 26 15.89 -17.42 -24.21
N TYR A 27 15.72 -16.28 -23.55
CA TYR A 27 16.77 -15.30 -23.30
C TYR A 27 16.73 -14.80 -21.86
N ASN A 28 17.89 -14.44 -21.33
CA ASN A 28 18.01 -13.83 -20.00
C ASN A 28 17.63 -12.35 -20.06
N LEU A 29 16.85 -11.91 -19.09
CA LEU A 29 16.53 -10.52 -18.83
C LEU A 29 17.57 -9.94 -17.87
N GLN A 30 18.22 -8.87 -18.29
CA GLN A 30 19.23 -8.18 -17.48
C GLN A 30 18.98 -6.68 -17.43
N LEU A 31 19.34 -6.07 -16.30
CA LEU A 31 19.34 -4.63 -16.11
C LEU A 31 20.66 -4.24 -15.45
N ASN A 32 21.46 -3.41 -16.13
CA ASN A 32 22.78 -2.99 -15.67
C ASN A 32 23.72 -4.19 -15.38
N GLY A 33 23.60 -5.26 -16.15
CA GLY A 33 24.39 -6.50 -16.03
C GLY A 33 23.91 -7.49 -14.97
N GLY A 34 22.92 -7.13 -14.15
CA GLY A 34 22.30 -8.01 -13.16
C GLY A 34 21.04 -8.69 -13.70
N ALA A 35 20.68 -9.86 -13.18
CA ALA A 35 19.43 -10.53 -13.54
C ALA A 35 18.21 -9.67 -13.15
N TYR A 36 17.30 -9.45 -14.10
CA TYR A 36 16.06 -8.71 -13.89
C TYR A 36 14.89 -9.69 -13.80
N TYR A 37 13.99 -9.47 -12.83
CA TYR A 37 12.85 -10.36 -12.54
C TYR A 37 11.53 -9.60 -12.71
N PRO A 38 10.90 -9.64 -13.90
CA PRO A 38 9.59 -9.06 -14.09
C PRO A 38 8.54 -9.86 -13.32
N GLN A 39 7.51 -9.20 -12.79
CA GLN A 39 6.40 -9.88 -12.13
C GLN A 39 5.59 -10.76 -13.10
N SER A 40 5.45 -10.32 -14.35
CA SER A 40 4.82 -11.11 -15.42
C SER A 40 5.20 -10.58 -16.80
N ALA A 41 4.84 -11.32 -17.86
CA ALA A 41 4.99 -10.86 -19.25
C ALA A 41 4.30 -9.51 -19.50
N ASN A 42 3.18 -9.24 -18.82
CA ASN A 42 2.41 -7.99 -18.98
C ASN A 42 3.16 -6.76 -18.44
N HIS A 43 4.24 -6.95 -17.68
CA HIS A 43 5.10 -5.88 -17.20
C HIS A 43 6.24 -5.56 -18.17
N LEU A 44 6.25 -6.15 -19.37
CA LEU A 44 7.24 -5.88 -20.40
C LEU A 44 6.58 -5.33 -21.66
N LEU A 45 7.21 -4.31 -22.24
CA LEU A 45 7.01 -3.92 -23.64
C LEU A 45 8.19 -4.45 -24.45
N VAL A 46 7.90 -5.32 -25.40
CA VAL A 46 8.92 -6.01 -26.21
C VAL A 46 8.71 -5.66 -27.68
N SER A 47 9.78 -5.19 -28.33
CA SER A 47 9.83 -5.02 -29.79
C SER A 47 10.77 -6.05 -30.40
N LEU A 48 10.29 -6.74 -31.42
CA LEU A 48 11.05 -7.69 -32.23
C LEU A 48 10.92 -7.29 -33.70
N ASN A 49 12.04 -7.00 -34.36
CA ASN A 49 12.09 -6.57 -35.76
C ASN A 49 11.16 -5.37 -36.07
N GLY A 50 11.02 -4.44 -35.12
CA GLY A 50 10.12 -3.28 -35.20
C GLY A 50 8.64 -3.58 -34.93
N VAL A 51 8.26 -4.82 -34.62
CA VAL A 51 6.89 -5.22 -34.30
C VAL A 51 6.72 -5.39 -32.78
N MET A 52 5.73 -4.70 -32.22
CA MET A 52 5.33 -4.87 -30.83
C MET A 52 4.76 -6.27 -30.59
N GLN A 53 5.29 -6.95 -29.59
CA GLN A 53 4.90 -8.31 -29.24
C GLN A 53 3.77 -8.29 -28.20
N ALA A 54 2.77 -9.16 -28.39
CA ALA A 54 1.68 -9.30 -27.43
C ALA A 54 2.13 -10.18 -26.25
N PRO A 55 2.05 -9.71 -25.00
CA PRO A 55 2.34 -10.54 -23.83
C PRO A 55 1.43 -11.76 -23.76
N GLN A 56 1.96 -12.89 -23.27
CA GLN A 56 1.30 -14.19 -23.15
C GLN A 56 0.97 -14.92 -24.46
N ASP A 57 0.80 -14.20 -25.57
CA ASP A 57 0.60 -14.79 -26.89
C ASP A 57 1.92 -14.93 -27.66
N SER A 58 2.69 -13.84 -27.77
CA SER A 58 3.95 -13.80 -28.52
C SER A 58 5.16 -14.14 -27.65
N PHE A 59 5.07 -13.95 -26.33
CA PHE A 59 6.11 -14.32 -25.38
C PHE A 59 5.55 -14.56 -23.98
N THR A 60 6.29 -15.33 -23.18
CA THR A 60 6.05 -15.57 -21.75
C THR A 60 7.29 -15.21 -20.93
N VAL A 61 7.13 -15.09 -19.62
CA VAL A 61 8.23 -14.78 -18.68
C VAL A 61 8.19 -15.74 -17.50
N SER A 62 9.35 -16.27 -17.13
CA SER A 62 9.52 -17.07 -15.91
C SER A 62 10.84 -16.73 -15.23
N GLY A 63 10.78 -16.22 -14.00
CA GLY A 63 11.95 -15.70 -13.31
C GLY A 63 12.60 -14.57 -14.09
N SER A 64 13.90 -14.68 -14.36
CA SER A 64 14.67 -13.72 -15.16
C SER A 64 14.79 -14.11 -16.63
N GLN A 65 13.87 -14.93 -17.16
CA GLN A 65 13.91 -15.40 -18.54
C GLN A 65 12.65 -15.00 -19.29
N ILE A 66 12.83 -14.52 -20.51
CA ILE A 66 11.78 -14.33 -21.51
C ILE A 66 11.84 -15.48 -22.51
N THR A 67 10.68 -16.04 -22.88
CA THR A 67 10.56 -17.09 -23.89
C THR A 67 9.57 -16.65 -24.96
N PHE A 68 10.05 -16.49 -26.19
CA PHE A 68 9.22 -16.19 -27.36
C PHE A 68 8.45 -17.43 -27.84
N ALA A 69 7.32 -17.23 -28.51
CA ALA A 69 6.50 -18.32 -29.05
C ALA A 69 7.20 -19.16 -30.13
N SER A 70 8.27 -18.64 -30.73
CA SER A 70 9.10 -19.33 -31.71
C SER A 70 10.57 -19.03 -31.47
N ALA A 71 11.45 -19.96 -31.86
CA ALA A 71 12.88 -19.73 -31.81
C ALA A 71 13.25 -18.56 -32.72
N LEU A 72 14.04 -17.62 -32.18
CA LEU A 72 14.60 -16.55 -32.99
C LEU A 72 15.83 -17.08 -33.72
N THR A 73 16.28 -16.31 -34.70
CA THR A 73 17.51 -16.54 -35.45
C THR A 73 18.46 -15.38 -35.25
N SER A 74 19.73 -15.53 -35.66
CA SER A 74 20.69 -14.42 -35.62
C SER A 74 20.36 -13.28 -36.59
N SER A 75 19.34 -13.44 -37.46
CA SER A 75 18.83 -12.37 -38.31
C SER A 75 17.73 -11.56 -37.64
N ASP A 76 17.15 -12.04 -36.54
CA ASP A 76 16.15 -11.32 -35.77
C ASP A 76 16.80 -10.34 -34.80
N SER A 77 16.15 -9.20 -34.56
CA SER A 77 16.61 -8.15 -33.65
C SER A 77 15.56 -7.87 -32.59
N ILE A 78 15.92 -8.00 -31.31
CA ILE A 78 15.12 -7.48 -30.20
C ILE A 78 15.51 -6.00 -30.04
N ASP A 79 14.69 -5.09 -30.57
CA ASP A 79 15.05 -3.66 -30.62
C ASP A 79 15.11 -3.03 -29.23
N PHE A 80 14.17 -3.42 -28.37
CA PHE A 80 14.14 -3.07 -26.96
C PHE A 80 13.23 -4.00 -26.18
N ILE A 81 13.56 -4.14 -24.90
CA ILE A 81 12.63 -4.60 -23.87
C ILE A 81 12.58 -3.49 -22.83
N MET A 82 11.39 -2.93 -22.63
CA MET A 82 11.14 -1.96 -21.56
C MET A 82 10.37 -2.65 -20.46
N ALA A 83 10.95 -2.68 -19.27
CA ALA A 83 10.27 -3.17 -18.09
C ALA A 83 9.48 -2.03 -17.44
N LEU A 84 8.19 -2.28 -17.28
CA LEU A 84 7.28 -1.45 -16.52
C LEU A 84 7.52 -1.76 -15.04
N GLY A 85 7.62 -0.73 -14.20
CA GLY A 85 7.84 -0.90 -12.77
C GLY A 85 6.79 -1.78 -12.12
N ASP A 86 7.13 -2.35 -10.96
CA ASP A 86 6.20 -3.12 -10.14
C ASP A 86 4.93 -2.29 -9.83
N VAL A 87 3.78 -2.95 -9.78
CA VAL A 87 2.56 -2.34 -9.23
C VAL A 87 2.90 -1.99 -7.79
N LEU A 88 2.75 -0.72 -7.40
CA LEU A 88 3.12 -0.19 -6.10
C LEU A 88 2.73 -1.14 -4.95
N ASP A 89 3.66 -2.01 -4.55
CA ASP A 89 3.57 -2.75 -3.30
C ASP A 89 3.98 -1.76 -2.23
N ILE A 90 2.97 -1.13 -1.59
CA ILE A 90 3.22 -0.21 -0.48
C ILE A 90 3.81 -0.93 0.75
N GLY A 91 3.93 -2.26 0.70
CA GLY A 91 4.36 -3.10 1.80
C GLY A 91 3.47 -2.94 3.04
N THR A 92 3.88 -3.56 4.14
CA THR A 92 3.34 -3.21 5.45
C THR A 92 4.19 -2.10 6.06
N PRO A 93 3.60 -0.96 6.48
CA PRO A 93 4.36 0.06 7.19
C PRO A 93 5.04 -0.54 8.41
N SER A 94 6.32 -0.22 8.64
CA SER A 94 7.01 -0.65 9.86
C SER A 94 6.39 0.02 11.09
N ASP A 95 6.57 -0.58 12.27
CA ASP A 95 6.07 -0.02 13.53
C ASP A 95 6.52 1.44 13.72
N GLY A 96 5.58 2.30 14.10
CA GLY A 96 5.83 3.74 14.32
C GLY A 96 5.99 4.58 13.05
N SER A 97 5.80 3.99 11.86
CA SER A 97 5.92 4.75 10.61
C SER A 97 4.71 5.61 10.30
N VAL A 98 3.50 5.26 10.78
CA VAL A 98 2.26 6.03 10.55
C VAL A 98 2.02 6.99 11.71
N ASN A 99 2.22 8.28 11.44
CA ASN A 99 2.12 9.40 12.36
C ASN A 99 1.02 10.38 11.93
N THR A 100 0.79 11.43 12.71
CA THR A 100 -0.24 12.46 12.44
C THR A 100 -0.16 13.04 11.03
N SER A 101 1.04 13.27 10.50
CA SER A 101 1.26 13.80 9.14
C SER A 101 0.73 12.88 8.02
N GLN A 102 0.67 11.57 8.25
CA GLN A 102 0.14 10.61 7.27
C GLN A 102 -1.38 10.43 7.35
N LEU A 103 -2.01 10.97 8.38
CA LEU A 103 -3.46 11.00 8.53
C LEU A 103 -3.98 12.30 7.93
N ALA A 104 -4.64 12.20 6.78
CA ALA A 104 -5.26 13.37 6.15
C ALA A 104 -6.23 14.07 7.12
N ASN A 105 -6.33 15.41 7.00
CA ASN A 105 -7.26 16.19 7.81
C ASN A 105 -8.68 15.62 7.70
N SER A 106 -9.34 15.45 8.84
CA SER A 106 -10.69 14.86 8.94
C SER A 106 -10.82 13.41 8.44
N ALA A 107 -9.71 12.67 8.28
CA ALA A 107 -9.76 11.26 7.86
C ALA A 107 -10.43 10.35 8.91
N VAL A 108 -10.37 10.71 10.19
CA VAL A 108 -11.05 10.02 11.29
C VAL A 108 -12.37 10.75 11.58
N THR A 109 -13.46 10.26 11.00
CA THR A 109 -14.79 10.86 11.13
C THR A 109 -15.56 10.30 12.32
N ASP A 110 -16.60 11.00 12.77
CA ASP A 110 -17.48 10.53 13.86
C ASP A 110 -18.04 9.13 13.59
N ALA A 111 -18.40 8.83 12.34
CA ALA A 111 -18.87 7.51 11.94
C ALA A 111 -17.82 6.41 12.18
N LYS A 112 -16.54 6.69 11.90
CA LYS A 112 -15.43 5.74 12.13
C LYS A 112 -15.17 5.51 13.62
N ILE A 113 -15.37 6.54 14.45
CA ILE A 113 -15.26 6.42 15.90
C ILE A 113 -16.45 5.66 16.49
N ALA A 114 -17.67 6.01 16.10
CA ALA A 114 -18.92 5.44 16.62
C ALA A 114 -19.04 3.92 16.43
N SER A 115 -18.54 3.39 15.31
CA SER A 115 -18.53 1.95 15.05
C SER A 115 -17.24 1.24 15.47
N GLY A 116 -16.13 1.97 15.64
CA GLY A 116 -14.78 1.40 15.80
C GLY A 116 -14.28 1.30 17.24
N ILE A 117 -14.82 2.13 18.15
CA ILE A 117 -14.42 2.20 19.56
C ILE A 117 -15.51 1.58 20.44
N THR A 118 -15.28 0.34 20.88
CA THR A 118 -16.14 -0.33 21.88
C THR A 118 -15.79 0.14 23.29
N ALA A 119 -16.70 0.01 24.25
CA ALA A 119 -16.46 0.38 25.66
C ALA A 119 -15.19 -0.30 26.25
N SER A 120 -14.88 -1.52 25.82
CA SER A 120 -13.67 -2.26 26.21
C SER A 120 -12.35 -1.63 25.72
N LYS A 121 -12.38 -0.77 24.70
CA LYS A 121 -11.21 -0.02 24.21
C LYS A 121 -11.03 1.31 24.92
N LEU A 122 -12.03 1.75 25.70
CA LEU A 122 -12.03 3.00 26.45
C LEU A 122 -11.68 2.76 27.92
N THR A 123 -10.70 1.90 28.18
CA THR A 123 -10.24 1.54 29.52
C THR A 123 -9.21 2.54 30.05
N GLY A 124 -9.12 2.68 31.37
CA GLY A 124 -8.21 3.61 32.06
C GLY A 124 -8.88 4.92 32.48
N ALA A 125 -8.08 5.88 32.94
CA ALA A 125 -8.55 7.22 33.24
C ALA A 125 -8.81 7.97 31.92
N LEU A 126 -10.07 8.20 31.59
CA LEU A 126 -10.40 9.09 30.48
C LEU A 126 -9.95 10.51 30.84
N PRO A 127 -9.40 11.28 29.89
CA PRO A 127 -9.30 12.73 30.04
C PRO A 127 -10.64 13.29 30.50
N ALA A 128 -10.65 14.41 31.24
CA ALA A 128 -11.85 14.98 31.82
C ALA A 128 -13.01 15.02 30.82
N VAL A 129 -13.90 14.02 30.91
CA VAL A 129 -15.13 13.99 30.15
C VAL A 129 -16.05 14.99 30.82
N SER A 130 -16.52 16.00 30.09
CA SER A 130 -17.57 16.85 30.64
C SER A 130 -18.78 15.95 30.94
N GLY A 131 -19.30 16.00 32.16
CA GLY A 131 -20.49 15.21 32.54
C GLY A 131 -21.70 15.50 31.64
N ALA A 132 -21.73 16.69 31.01
CA ALA A 132 -22.70 17.07 29.99
C ALA A 132 -22.67 16.16 28.74
N SER A 133 -21.53 15.53 28.43
CA SER A 133 -21.38 14.61 27.29
C SER A 133 -21.89 13.19 27.60
N LEU A 134 -22.19 12.87 28.87
CA LEU A 134 -22.65 11.55 29.31
C LEU A 134 -24.19 11.49 29.37
N THR A 135 -24.84 11.66 28.22
CA THR A 135 -26.29 11.86 28.12
C THR A 135 -27.16 10.60 28.31
N SER A 136 -26.55 9.42 28.41
CA SER A 136 -27.25 8.12 28.39
C SER A 136 -26.86 7.19 29.56
N LEU A 137 -26.44 7.74 30.70
CA LEU A 137 -26.09 6.94 31.87
C LEU A 137 -27.37 6.26 32.44
N PRO A 138 -27.43 4.93 32.55
CA PRO A 138 -28.56 4.26 33.20
C PRO A 138 -28.61 4.66 34.67
N THR A 139 -29.76 5.15 35.10
CA THR A 139 -30.01 5.77 36.41
C THR A 139 -29.73 4.87 37.62
N GLY A 140 -29.57 3.56 37.41
CA GLY A 140 -29.33 2.58 38.48
C GLY A 140 -27.94 2.64 39.15
N ASN A 141 -26.95 3.28 38.51
CA ASN A 141 -25.55 3.25 38.98
C ASN A 141 -24.95 4.64 39.30
N LEU A 142 -25.76 5.73 39.27
CA LEU A 142 -25.27 7.07 39.65
C LEU A 142 -25.35 7.24 41.17
N ILE A 143 -24.21 7.23 41.84
CA ILE A 143 -24.14 7.33 43.31
C ILE A 143 -24.38 8.77 43.82
N GLN A 144 -24.27 9.81 42.97
CA GLN A 144 -24.48 11.20 43.41
C GLN A 144 -24.90 12.14 42.27
N VAL A 145 -26.19 12.50 42.22
CA VAL A 145 -26.62 13.78 41.63
C VAL A 145 -26.83 14.74 42.81
N ALA A 146 -25.79 15.47 43.20
CA ALA A 146 -25.93 16.48 44.24
C ALA A 146 -26.61 17.72 43.63
N THR A 147 -27.93 17.74 43.55
CA THR A 147 -28.69 18.98 43.35
C THR A 147 -28.63 19.80 44.63
N LEU A 148 -27.65 20.70 44.73
CA LEU A 148 -27.57 21.72 45.78
C LEU A 148 -28.69 22.74 45.56
N THR A 149 -29.88 22.48 46.10
CA THR A 149 -30.94 23.48 46.14
C THR A 149 -30.72 24.32 47.40
N LYS A 150 -30.29 25.58 47.24
CA LYS A 150 -30.20 26.53 48.36
C LYS A 150 -31.62 26.88 48.80
N THR A 151 -32.12 26.26 49.87
CA THR A 151 -33.34 26.72 50.53
C THR A 151 -33.02 28.06 51.19
N ALA A 152 -33.56 29.16 50.65
CA ALA A 152 -33.52 30.43 51.34
C ALA A 152 -34.36 30.28 52.62
N SER A 153 -33.73 30.28 53.78
CA SER A 153 -34.42 30.40 55.06
C SER A 153 -34.87 31.86 55.18
N ASP A 154 -36.14 32.11 54.88
CA ASP A 154 -36.84 33.35 55.25
C ASP A 154 -36.72 33.53 56.77
N HIS A 155 -36.08 34.61 57.21
CA HIS A 155 -36.03 34.99 58.61
C HIS A 155 -37.21 35.95 58.85
N PRO A 156 -38.23 35.58 59.64
CA PRO A 156 -39.31 36.50 59.95
C PRO A 156 -38.82 37.66 60.82
N ALA A 157 -39.38 38.84 60.53
CA ALA A 157 -39.08 40.14 61.13
C ALA A 157 -39.35 40.23 62.64
#